data_AF-A0A8T4V2M0-F1
#
_entry.id   AF-A0A8T4V2M0-F1
#
_cell.length_a   1.000
_cell.length_b   1.000
_cell.length_c   1.000
_cell.angle_alpha   90.00
_cell.angle_beta   90.00
_cell.angle_gamma   90.00
#
_symmetry.space_group_name_H-M   'P 1'
#
loop_
_entity.id
_entity.type
_entity.pdbx_description
1 polymer ?
#
loop_
_entity_poly.entity_id
_entity_poly.type
_entity_poly.pdbx_seq_one_letter_code
_entity_poly.pdbx_strand_id
1 'polypeptide(L)'
;MLGDSMFTRKINLTTVVIQFNFKRYSVRDFRKDYTLTENIYYKEWFKDKNIPTEIREDVKLAQFYELVFKREIYQRVRTGERLNISYRQFKKISTKLLAEFIFYVLRQSEFKRVIEGRDTIIVKVSVMEGTEEGTYAEMVNEDSDFQRISLDVSGAWLLGRICLPWMFLKKIDSAFLLKTISHELEHYIELTRGIYQKEYAAIQKISKFMKVNPKKIGALPVVYEILCNLYTEGIAVFQEKRYARYIKFDLDKIELIKREVEAISVMKDKRRAQERYERVFPDSEGGEYYLGFMMCFFIGLSLAQKENATLSILAPRKETISYTKLNSYILEDRNFVIAQLSPEIFVKTYTKLSSITTFQKFVNVYLQSCRELGLGRLVQFIDKPWITKIIKNTKRARK
;
A
#
# COMPACT_ATOMS: atom_id res chain seq x y z
N MET A 1 -23.22 -5.35 -53.22
CA MET A 1 -24.27 -6.19 -52.61
C MET A 1 -23.62 -7.45 -52.08
N LEU A 2 -24.21 -8.04 -51.03
CA LEU A 2 -23.69 -9.06 -50.10
C LEU A 2 -22.81 -8.43 -49.00
N GLY A 3 -23.20 -8.33 -47.72
CA GLY A 3 -24.34 -8.90 -47.01
C GLY A 3 -23.85 -9.58 -45.74
N ASP A 4 -23.44 -8.81 -44.72
CA ASP A 4 -23.09 -9.34 -43.41
C ASP A 4 -24.37 -9.57 -42.61
N SER A 5 -24.77 -10.83 -42.47
CA SER A 5 -25.80 -11.27 -41.53
C SER A 5 -25.20 -11.28 -40.12
N MET A 6 -25.48 -10.21 -39.37
CA MET A 6 -25.29 -10.17 -37.91
C MET A 6 -26.21 -11.18 -37.22
N PHE A 7 -25.66 -12.33 -36.82
CA PHE A 7 -26.20 -13.06 -35.67
C PHE A 7 -25.68 -12.40 -34.39
N THR A 8 -26.34 -11.34 -33.94
CA THR A 8 -26.12 -10.76 -32.61
C THR A 8 -26.85 -11.61 -31.56
N ARG A 9 -26.22 -12.72 -31.15
CA ARG A 9 -26.35 -13.13 -29.74
C ARG A 9 -25.64 -12.05 -28.94
N LYS A 10 -26.40 -11.19 -28.25
CA LYS A 10 -25.86 -10.33 -27.19
C LYS A 10 -25.30 -11.23 -26.10
N ILE A 11 -24.05 -11.67 -26.28
CA ILE A 11 -23.22 -12.11 -25.17
C ILE A 11 -22.93 -10.81 -24.44
N ASN A 12 -23.56 -10.62 -23.27
CA ASN A 12 -23.18 -9.55 -22.36
C ASN A 12 -21.76 -9.88 -21.86
N LEU A 13 -20.74 -9.56 -22.66
CA LEU A 13 -19.34 -9.75 -22.30
C LEU A 13 -19.01 -8.76 -21.20
N THR A 14 -18.94 -9.26 -19.98
CA THR A 14 -18.49 -8.49 -18.82
C THR A 14 -16.99 -8.28 -18.94
N THR A 15 -16.56 -7.04 -19.19
CA THR A 15 -15.15 -6.69 -19.42
C THR A 15 -14.57 -5.97 -18.20
N VAL A 16 -13.30 -6.23 -17.87
CA VAL A 16 -12.47 -5.36 -17.02
C VAL A 16 -11.28 -4.84 -17.82
N VAL A 17 -11.13 -3.53 -17.86
CA VAL A 17 -10.01 -2.85 -18.52
C VAL A 17 -9.01 -2.39 -17.46
N ILE A 18 -7.78 -2.89 -17.49
CA ILE A 18 -6.68 -2.35 -16.67
C ILE A 18 -5.87 -1.42 -17.55
N GLN A 19 -6.02 -0.12 -17.35
CA GLN A 19 -5.37 0.93 -18.11
C GLN A 19 -4.19 1.49 -17.34
N PHE A 20 -3.01 1.48 -17.94
CA PHE A 20 -1.83 2.17 -17.44
C PHE A 20 -1.66 3.48 -18.18
N ASN A 21 -1.61 4.61 -17.49
CA ASN A 21 -1.33 5.92 -18.10
C ASN A 21 0.12 6.31 -17.82
N PHE A 22 0.92 6.48 -18.88
CA PHE A 22 2.32 6.86 -18.76
C PHE A 22 2.47 8.36 -18.88
N LYS A 23 3.02 9.04 -17.88
CA LYS A 23 3.42 10.44 -18.02
C LYS A 23 4.74 10.52 -18.82
N ARG A 24 4.79 11.37 -19.85
CA ARG A 24 5.92 11.47 -20.82
C ARG A 24 7.26 11.71 -20.11
N TYR A 25 8.27 10.90 -20.46
CA TYR A 25 9.60 10.92 -19.87
C TYR A 25 10.66 11.29 -20.91
N SER A 26 11.49 12.31 -20.67
CA SER A 26 12.55 12.70 -21.61
C SER A 26 13.89 11.99 -21.31
N VAL A 27 14.72 11.80 -22.34
CA VAL A 27 16.10 11.25 -22.19
C VAL A 27 17.00 12.16 -21.33
N ARG A 28 16.63 13.45 -21.18
CA ARG A 28 17.35 14.41 -20.34
C ARG A 28 17.00 14.21 -18.86
N ASP A 29 15.75 13.90 -18.56
CA ASP A 29 15.26 13.61 -17.21
C ASP A 29 15.79 12.26 -16.72
N PHE A 30 15.98 11.30 -17.64
CA PHE A 30 16.66 10.02 -17.38
C PHE A 30 18.03 10.15 -16.71
N ARG A 31 18.91 11.05 -17.19
CA ARG A 31 20.25 11.23 -16.59
C ARG A 31 20.18 11.90 -15.22
N LYS A 32 19.22 12.79 -15.02
CA LYS A 32 19.01 13.49 -13.76
C LYS A 32 18.47 12.54 -12.69
N ASP A 33 17.42 11.78 -13.01
CA ASP A 33 16.83 10.81 -12.07
C ASP A 33 17.78 9.66 -11.76
N TYR A 34 18.58 9.23 -12.73
CA TYR A 34 19.64 8.24 -12.50
C TYR A 34 20.67 8.73 -11.47
N THR A 35 21.11 9.99 -11.60
CA THR A 35 22.07 10.62 -10.68
C THR A 35 21.44 10.92 -9.31
N LEU A 36 20.15 11.29 -9.28
CA LEU A 36 19.40 11.54 -8.04
C LEU A 36 19.17 10.23 -7.27
N THR A 37 18.76 9.18 -7.97
CA THR A 37 18.65 7.80 -7.48
C THR A 37 20.00 7.40 -6.90
N GLU A 38 21.10 7.49 -7.66
CA GLU A 38 22.45 7.18 -7.19
C GLU A 38 22.81 7.90 -5.88
N ASN A 39 22.53 9.19 -5.76
CA ASN A 39 22.83 9.98 -4.55
C ASN A 39 21.96 9.62 -3.33
N ILE A 40 20.69 9.27 -3.53
CA ILE A 40 19.79 8.82 -2.45
C ILE A 40 20.28 7.46 -1.92
N TYR A 41 20.56 6.49 -2.81
CA TYR A 41 21.04 5.16 -2.41
C TYR A 41 22.44 5.20 -1.78
N TYR A 42 23.35 6.04 -2.28
CA TYR A 42 24.67 6.21 -1.68
C TYR A 42 24.57 6.78 -0.26
N LYS A 43 23.68 7.76 -0.02
CA LYS A 43 23.50 8.36 1.32
C LYS A 43 22.83 7.43 2.31
N GLU A 44 21.88 6.59 1.90
CA GLU A 44 21.23 5.62 2.79
C GLU A 44 22.14 4.45 3.19
N TRP A 45 22.97 3.96 2.25
CA TRP A 45 23.97 2.91 2.52
C TRP A 45 24.94 3.28 3.67
N PHE A 46 25.26 4.58 3.83
CA PHE A 46 26.16 5.05 4.87
C PHE A 46 25.47 5.47 6.17
N LYS A 47 24.16 5.71 6.18
CA LYS A 47 23.39 5.97 7.42
C LYS A 47 23.12 4.71 8.24
N ASP A 48 23.16 3.54 7.60
CA ASP A 48 22.85 2.22 8.19
C ASP A 48 24.01 1.54 8.96
N LYS A 49 24.97 2.33 9.47
CA LYS A 49 26.08 1.82 10.29
C LYS A 49 25.67 1.40 11.72
N ASN A 50 24.44 1.69 12.16
CA ASN A 50 23.94 1.38 13.51
C ASN A 50 22.92 0.22 13.58
N ILE A 51 22.64 -0.48 12.47
CA ILE A 51 21.76 -1.66 12.50
C ILE A 51 22.59 -2.92 12.83
N PRO A 52 22.18 -3.74 13.81
CA PRO A 52 22.87 -4.96 14.19
C PRO A 52 23.19 -5.86 12.99
N THR A 53 24.44 -6.33 12.95
CA THR A 53 25.05 -7.08 11.84
C THR A 53 24.29 -8.36 11.47
N GLU A 54 23.45 -8.86 12.37
CA GLU A 54 22.73 -10.13 12.22
C GLU A 54 21.41 -10.02 11.43
N ILE A 55 20.89 -8.81 11.22
CA ILE A 55 19.73 -8.55 10.33
C ILE A 55 20.21 -8.31 8.88
N ARG A 56 21.54 -8.21 8.67
CA ARG A 56 22.12 -7.68 7.42
C ARG A 56 22.10 -8.62 6.23
N GLU A 57 21.86 -9.92 6.33
CA GLU A 57 21.92 -10.76 5.12
C GLU A 57 20.60 -10.75 4.32
N ASP A 58 19.47 -10.59 5.00
CA ASP A 58 18.14 -10.72 4.38
C ASP A 58 17.48 -9.37 4.02
N VAL A 59 17.70 -8.31 4.81
CA VAL A 59 17.42 -6.91 4.37
C VAL A 59 18.25 -6.60 3.14
N LYS A 60 19.50 -7.10 3.12
CA LYS A 60 20.31 -7.09 1.92
C LYS A 60 19.55 -7.83 0.84
N LEU A 61 19.16 -9.10 0.90
CA LEU A 61 18.62 -9.82 -0.27
C LEU A 61 17.60 -9.05 -1.15
N ALA A 62 16.56 -8.43 -0.58
CA ALA A 62 15.56 -7.66 -1.35
C ALA A 62 16.13 -6.33 -1.88
N GLN A 63 16.86 -5.58 -1.06
CA GLN A 63 17.60 -4.39 -1.49
C GLN A 63 18.80 -4.75 -2.39
N PHE A 64 19.30 -5.98 -2.34
CA PHE A 64 20.50 -6.53 -2.95
C PHE A 64 20.18 -6.99 -4.36
N TYR A 65 19.00 -7.57 -4.62
CA TYR A 65 18.54 -7.70 -5.99
C TYR A 65 18.42 -6.31 -6.62
N GLU A 66 17.72 -5.37 -5.98
CA GLU A 66 17.60 -3.99 -6.47
C GLU A 66 18.96 -3.29 -6.66
N LEU A 67 19.92 -3.48 -5.75
CA LEU A 67 21.27 -2.92 -5.80
C LEU A 67 22.17 -3.62 -6.83
N VAL A 68 22.06 -4.94 -6.99
CA VAL A 68 22.78 -5.72 -8.01
C VAL A 68 22.27 -5.35 -9.39
N PHE A 69 20.95 -5.26 -9.58
CA PHE A 69 20.32 -4.78 -10.81
C PHE A 69 20.82 -3.37 -11.17
N LYS A 70 20.79 -2.44 -10.22
CA LYS A 70 21.27 -1.06 -10.44
C LYS A 70 22.78 -0.98 -10.67
N ARG A 71 23.58 -1.78 -9.96
CA ARG A 71 25.05 -1.83 -10.09
C ARG A 71 25.51 -2.43 -11.42
N GLU A 72 24.87 -3.49 -11.90
CA GLU A 72 25.21 -4.11 -13.19
C GLU A 72 24.83 -3.20 -14.36
N ILE A 73 23.66 -2.57 -14.30
CA ILE A 73 23.25 -1.54 -15.27
C ILE A 73 24.23 -0.35 -15.24
N TYR A 74 24.64 0.07 -14.05
CA TYR A 74 25.64 1.14 -13.86
C TYR A 74 27.00 0.80 -14.46
N GLN A 75 27.53 -0.40 -14.21
CA GLN A 75 28.83 -0.80 -14.74
C GLN A 75 28.84 -0.82 -16.27
N ARG A 76 27.74 -1.25 -16.89
CA ARG A 76 27.56 -1.25 -18.34
C ARG A 76 27.47 0.16 -18.93
N VAL A 77 26.70 1.05 -18.32
CA VAL A 77 26.62 2.45 -18.77
C VAL A 77 27.96 3.19 -18.58
N ARG A 78 28.65 2.96 -17.46
CA ARG A 78 29.95 3.57 -17.14
C ARG A 78 31.07 3.11 -18.08
N THR A 79 31.01 1.87 -18.56
CA THR A 79 31.97 1.34 -19.55
C THR A 79 31.71 1.85 -20.97
N GLY A 80 30.72 2.74 -21.15
CA GLY A 80 30.45 3.39 -22.42
C GLY A 80 29.45 2.65 -23.31
N GLU A 81 28.79 1.59 -22.82
CA GLU A 81 27.60 1.04 -23.50
C GLU A 81 26.51 2.13 -23.48
N ARG A 82 26.45 2.93 -24.55
CA ARG A 82 25.39 3.92 -24.72
C ARG A 82 24.05 3.21 -24.83
N LEU A 83 23.15 3.53 -23.91
CA LEU A 83 21.74 3.15 -23.97
C LEU A 83 21.04 3.91 -25.10
N ASN A 84 21.16 3.41 -26.33
CA ASN A 84 20.34 3.85 -27.46
C ASN A 84 18.97 3.16 -27.40
N ILE A 85 18.20 3.43 -26.35
CA ILE A 85 16.80 2.97 -26.26
C ILE A 85 15.92 4.00 -26.94
N SER A 86 15.37 3.66 -28.10
CA SER A 86 14.34 4.48 -28.70
C SER A 86 13.06 4.43 -27.87
N TYR A 87 12.29 5.52 -27.88
CA TYR A 87 10.99 5.57 -27.23
C TYR A 87 10.05 4.44 -27.68
N ARG A 88 10.12 4.05 -28.96
CA ARG A 88 9.36 2.91 -29.52
C ARG A 88 9.75 1.59 -28.86
N GLN A 89 11.04 1.37 -28.59
CA GLN A 89 11.52 0.17 -27.90
C GLN A 89 11.09 0.17 -26.43
N PHE A 90 11.27 1.29 -25.72
CA PHE A 90 10.78 1.45 -24.34
C PHE A 90 9.30 1.11 -24.23
N LYS A 91 8.44 1.75 -25.06
CA LYS A 91 6.99 1.49 -25.07
C LYS A 91 6.68 0.02 -25.33
N LYS A 92 7.28 -0.58 -26.37
CA LYS A 92 7.03 -1.98 -26.74
C LYS A 92 7.40 -2.95 -25.60
N ILE A 93 8.57 -2.76 -24.98
CA ILE A 93 9.07 -3.63 -23.92
C ILE A 93 8.20 -3.49 -22.67
N SER A 94 7.99 -2.25 -22.20
CA SER A 94 7.22 -1.98 -20.99
C SER A 94 5.78 -2.47 -21.13
N THR A 95 5.09 -2.18 -22.24
CA THR A 95 3.71 -2.67 -22.47
C THR A 95 3.62 -4.18 -22.43
N LYS A 96 4.53 -4.88 -23.15
CA LYS A 96 4.51 -6.34 -23.21
C LYS A 96 4.73 -6.97 -21.84
N LEU A 97 5.82 -6.60 -21.17
CA LEU A 97 6.22 -7.24 -19.91
C LEU A 97 5.28 -6.88 -18.76
N LEU A 98 4.77 -5.64 -18.74
CA LEU A 98 3.78 -5.23 -17.75
C LEU A 98 2.48 -6.03 -17.93
N ALA A 99 1.99 -6.19 -19.17
CA ALA A 99 0.80 -7.00 -19.44
C ALA A 99 0.99 -8.47 -19.03
N GLU A 100 2.12 -9.09 -19.40
CA GLU A 100 2.46 -10.45 -18.97
C GLU A 100 2.49 -10.58 -17.44
N PHE A 101 3.10 -9.61 -16.77
CA PHE A 101 3.17 -9.58 -15.31
C PHE A 101 1.79 -9.46 -14.65
N ILE A 102 0.91 -8.60 -15.17
CA ILE A 102 -0.44 -8.45 -14.64
C ILE A 102 -1.24 -9.73 -14.82
N PHE A 103 -1.17 -10.36 -16.00
CA PHE A 103 -1.84 -11.65 -16.19
C PHE A 103 -1.30 -12.72 -15.24
N TYR A 104 -0.02 -12.69 -14.90
CA TYR A 104 0.54 -13.55 -13.87
C TYR A 104 -0.05 -13.25 -12.47
N VAL A 105 -0.17 -11.99 -12.07
CA VAL A 105 -0.76 -11.58 -10.79
C VAL A 105 -2.24 -11.94 -10.71
N LEU A 106 -3.02 -11.66 -11.75
CA LEU A 106 -4.46 -11.95 -11.79
C LEU A 106 -4.78 -13.45 -11.76
N ARG A 107 -3.84 -14.31 -12.15
CA ARG A 107 -3.97 -15.78 -12.04
C ARG A 107 -3.78 -16.29 -10.61
N GLN A 108 -3.24 -15.48 -9.71
CA GLN A 108 -3.11 -15.87 -8.31
C GLN A 108 -4.49 -15.91 -7.64
N SER A 109 -4.69 -16.88 -6.76
CA SER A 109 -5.99 -17.19 -6.15
C SER A 109 -6.67 -16.00 -5.45
N GLU A 110 -5.87 -15.12 -4.88
CA GLU A 110 -6.26 -13.92 -4.14
C GLU A 110 -6.85 -12.82 -5.04
N PHE A 111 -6.32 -12.63 -6.25
CA PHE A 111 -6.76 -11.61 -7.19
C PHE A 111 -7.85 -12.12 -8.12
N LYS A 112 -8.30 -13.36 -7.94
CA LYS A 112 -9.44 -13.92 -8.67
C LYS A 112 -10.67 -13.03 -8.55
N ARG A 113 -10.86 -12.33 -7.43
CA ARG A 113 -11.96 -11.38 -7.21
C ARG A 113 -11.96 -10.18 -8.16
N VAL A 114 -10.80 -9.76 -8.64
CA VAL A 114 -10.67 -8.69 -9.64
C VAL A 114 -11.35 -9.09 -10.95
N ILE A 115 -11.28 -10.38 -11.27
CA ILE A 115 -11.70 -10.97 -12.55
C ILE A 115 -12.93 -11.87 -12.42
N GLU A 116 -13.48 -12.00 -11.22
CA GLU A 116 -14.61 -12.88 -10.94
C GLU A 116 -15.88 -12.36 -11.63
N GLY A 117 -16.57 -13.26 -12.33
CA GLY A 117 -17.72 -12.90 -13.14
C GLY A 117 -17.37 -12.01 -14.35
N ARG A 118 -16.13 -12.04 -14.84
CA ARG A 118 -15.68 -11.33 -16.05
C ARG A 118 -15.31 -12.31 -17.15
N ASP A 119 -15.85 -12.05 -18.33
CA ASP A 119 -15.61 -12.88 -19.53
C ASP A 119 -14.32 -12.46 -20.25
N THR A 120 -13.91 -11.20 -20.09
CA THR A 120 -12.75 -10.66 -20.80
C THR A 120 -11.98 -9.66 -19.93
N ILE A 121 -10.66 -9.80 -19.91
CA ILE A 121 -9.74 -8.86 -19.27
C ILE A 121 -8.92 -8.20 -20.37
N ILE A 122 -8.94 -6.88 -20.43
CA ILE A 122 -8.17 -6.10 -21.40
C ILE A 122 -7.14 -5.28 -20.63
N VAL A 123 -5.86 -5.60 -20.79
CA VAL A 123 -4.79 -4.73 -20.31
C VAL A 123 -4.48 -3.70 -21.41
N LYS A 124 -4.77 -2.43 -21.14
CA LYS A 124 -4.43 -1.30 -22.00
C LYS A 124 -3.27 -0.52 -21.40
N VAL A 125 -2.40 -0.06 -22.28
CA VAL A 125 -1.23 0.71 -21.87
C VAL A 125 -1.18 1.96 -22.74
N SER A 126 -1.55 3.08 -22.12
CA SER A 126 -1.73 4.40 -22.73
C SER A 126 -0.59 5.33 -22.32
N VAL A 127 -0.20 6.25 -23.20
CA VAL A 127 0.78 7.30 -22.86
C VAL A 127 0.03 8.62 -22.86
N MET A 128 0.25 9.41 -21.81
CA MET A 128 -0.20 10.79 -21.68
C MET A 128 1.01 11.74 -21.59
N GLU A 129 0.87 12.95 -22.11
CA GLU A 129 1.84 14.01 -21.80
C GLU A 129 1.59 14.49 -20.37
N GLY A 130 2.63 14.48 -19.54
CA GLY A 130 2.52 14.88 -18.14
C GLY A 130 3.87 15.39 -17.62
N THR A 131 3.82 16.32 -16.68
CA THR A 131 4.97 17.06 -16.15
C THR A 131 5.39 16.64 -14.74
N GLU A 132 4.82 15.57 -14.19
CA GLU A 132 5.04 15.22 -12.78
C GLU A 132 6.16 14.19 -12.59
N GLU A 133 7.08 14.56 -11.71
CA GLU A 133 7.99 13.67 -11.01
C GLU A 133 7.18 12.85 -10.00
N GLY A 134 7.22 11.52 -10.14
CA GLY A 134 6.56 10.59 -9.23
C GLY A 134 7.30 9.26 -9.24
N THR A 135 7.33 8.57 -8.10
CA THR A 135 8.21 7.41 -7.87
C THR A 135 7.51 6.05 -8.03
N TYR A 136 6.19 5.99 -8.22
CA TYR A 136 5.42 4.73 -8.24
C TYR A 136 4.18 4.73 -9.18
N ALA A 137 3.42 3.63 -9.15
CA ALA A 137 2.15 3.45 -9.84
C ALA A 137 0.99 3.67 -8.85
N GLU A 138 -0.03 4.43 -9.22
CA GLU A 138 -1.15 4.84 -8.36
C GLU A 138 -2.49 4.63 -9.06
N MET A 139 -3.49 4.12 -8.34
CA MET A 139 -4.85 4.05 -8.86
C MET A 139 -5.51 5.43 -8.91
N VAL A 140 -5.97 5.82 -10.10
CA VAL A 140 -6.72 7.06 -10.31
C VAL A 140 -8.19 6.78 -10.03
N ASN A 141 -8.64 7.13 -8.83
CA ASN A 141 -10.01 6.89 -8.36
C ASN A 141 -11.08 7.51 -9.27
N GLU A 142 -10.84 8.69 -9.83
CA GLU A 142 -11.81 9.40 -10.69
C GLU A 142 -12.01 8.72 -12.05
N ASP A 143 -10.98 8.04 -12.55
CA ASP A 143 -10.99 7.31 -13.81
C ASP A 143 -11.30 5.82 -13.63
N SER A 144 -11.41 5.34 -12.39
CA SER A 144 -11.66 3.93 -12.10
C SER A 144 -13.13 3.68 -11.75
N ASP A 145 -13.67 2.58 -12.26
CA ASP A 145 -15.05 2.14 -12.03
C ASP A 145 -15.13 0.60 -12.00
N PHE A 146 -16.32 0.02 -11.87
CA PHE A 146 -16.51 -1.43 -11.82
C PHE A 146 -16.09 -2.20 -13.09
N GLN A 147 -15.75 -1.52 -14.18
CA GLN A 147 -15.33 -2.11 -15.45
C GLN A 147 -13.93 -1.64 -15.86
N ARG A 148 -13.34 -0.65 -15.18
CA ARG A 148 -12.05 -0.06 -15.53
C ARG A 148 -11.21 0.22 -14.28
N ILE A 149 -9.99 -0.27 -14.27
CA ILE A 149 -8.93 0.09 -13.33
C ILE A 149 -7.99 1.05 -14.08
N SER A 150 -7.86 2.28 -13.63
CA SER A 150 -6.91 3.25 -14.19
C SER A 150 -5.74 3.42 -13.24
N LEU A 151 -4.53 3.08 -13.68
CA LEU A 151 -3.30 3.21 -12.92
C LEU A 151 -2.37 4.22 -13.60
N ASP A 152 -2.07 5.32 -12.92
CA ASP A 152 -1.06 6.28 -13.35
C ASP A 152 0.31 5.77 -12.96
N VAL A 153 1.24 5.72 -13.92
CA VAL A 153 2.58 5.16 -13.68
C VAL A 153 3.66 6.08 -14.23
N SER A 154 4.66 6.32 -13.39
CA SER A 154 5.86 7.05 -13.78
C SER A 154 6.65 6.35 -14.88
N GLY A 155 7.01 7.10 -15.93
CA GLY A 155 7.88 6.60 -17.00
C GLY A 155 9.29 6.25 -16.50
N ALA A 156 9.82 7.01 -15.54
CA ALA A 156 11.10 6.75 -14.88
C ALA A 156 11.11 5.37 -14.21
N TRP A 157 10.00 5.05 -13.55
CA TRP A 157 9.81 3.79 -12.85
C TRP A 157 9.79 2.59 -13.80
N LEU A 158 8.99 2.64 -14.87
CA LEU A 158 8.94 1.58 -15.88
C LEU A 158 10.31 1.36 -16.53
N LEU A 159 11.04 2.44 -16.76
CA LEU A 159 12.36 2.37 -17.35
C LEU A 159 13.33 1.65 -16.40
N GLY A 160 13.38 2.07 -15.13
CA GLY A 160 14.29 1.52 -14.11
C GLY A 160 13.94 0.10 -13.65
N ARG A 161 12.67 -0.29 -13.66
CA ARG A 161 12.19 -1.57 -13.08
C ARG A 161 11.84 -2.64 -14.11
N ILE A 162 11.51 -2.25 -15.34
CA ILE A 162 11.11 -3.17 -16.40
C ILE A 162 12.09 -3.09 -17.57
N CYS A 163 12.18 -1.93 -18.22
CA CYS A 163 12.83 -1.84 -19.53
C CYS A 163 14.34 -2.06 -19.47
N LEU A 164 15.06 -1.35 -18.60
CA LEU A 164 16.51 -1.51 -18.47
C LEU A 164 16.91 -2.89 -17.93
N PRO A 165 16.32 -3.40 -16.83
CA PRO A 165 16.60 -4.76 -16.36
C PRO A 165 16.39 -5.81 -17.44
N TRP A 166 15.31 -5.71 -18.22
CA TRP A 166 15.05 -6.67 -19.29
C TRP A 166 16.09 -6.59 -20.42
N MET A 167 16.47 -5.38 -20.80
CA MET A 167 17.45 -5.20 -21.88
C MET A 167 18.80 -5.81 -21.53
N PHE A 168 19.29 -5.57 -20.31
CA PHE A 168 20.62 -5.99 -19.88
C PHE A 168 20.69 -7.40 -19.31
N LEU A 169 19.66 -7.80 -18.56
CA LEU A 169 19.70 -8.99 -17.70
C LEU A 169 18.62 -10.01 -18.03
N LYS A 170 17.70 -9.68 -18.97
CA LYS A 170 16.54 -10.50 -19.32
C LYS A 170 15.68 -10.88 -18.11
N LYS A 171 15.66 -9.99 -17.11
CA LYS A 171 14.88 -10.09 -15.88
C LYS A 171 14.22 -8.74 -15.61
N ILE A 172 13.13 -8.73 -14.86
CA ILE A 172 12.46 -7.52 -14.38
C ILE A 172 12.45 -7.52 -12.86
N ASP A 173 12.21 -6.36 -12.25
CA ASP A 173 12.04 -6.26 -10.80
C ASP A 173 10.65 -6.77 -10.36
N SER A 174 10.45 -8.08 -10.45
CA SER A 174 9.16 -8.72 -10.20
C SER A 174 8.71 -8.55 -8.75
N ALA A 175 9.63 -8.42 -7.79
CA ALA A 175 9.29 -8.22 -6.38
C ALA A 175 8.65 -6.85 -6.17
N PHE A 176 9.27 -5.79 -6.73
CA PHE A 176 8.70 -4.46 -6.70
C PHE A 176 7.36 -4.40 -7.45
N LEU A 177 7.31 -4.95 -8.67
CA LEU A 177 6.09 -4.97 -9.48
C LEU A 177 4.95 -5.68 -8.75
N LEU A 178 5.23 -6.80 -8.07
CA LEU A 178 4.24 -7.54 -7.31
C LEU A 178 3.70 -6.68 -6.17
N LYS A 179 4.60 -6.09 -5.37
CA LYS A 179 4.24 -5.19 -4.28
C LYS A 179 3.28 -4.09 -4.75
N THR A 180 3.66 -3.33 -5.77
CA THR A 180 2.88 -2.17 -6.21
C THR A 180 1.57 -2.58 -6.89
N ILE A 181 1.59 -3.54 -7.81
CA ILE A 181 0.36 -3.94 -8.51
C ILE A 181 -0.62 -4.62 -7.54
N SER A 182 -0.14 -5.44 -6.60
CA SER A 182 -1.00 -6.04 -5.58
C SER A 182 -1.66 -5.00 -4.68
N HIS A 183 -0.93 -3.93 -4.33
CA HIS A 183 -1.46 -2.82 -3.55
C HIS A 183 -2.61 -2.11 -4.29
N GLU A 184 -2.37 -1.69 -5.54
CA GLU A 184 -3.38 -0.97 -6.32
C GLU A 184 -4.59 -1.84 -6.71
N LEU A 185 -4.38 -3.14 -6.96
CA LEU A 185 -5.47 -4.07 -7.20
C LEU A 185 -6.36 -4.27 -5.97
N GLU A 186 -5.83 -4.14 -4.76
CA GLU A 186 -6.64 -4.18 -3.53
C GLU A 186 -7.57 -2.97 -3.45
N HIS A 187 -7.07 -1.76 -3.73
CA HIS A 187 -7.89 -0.55 -3.79
C HIS A 187 -9.06 -0.71 -4.77
N TYR A 188 -8.83 -1.36 -5.91
CA TYR A 188 -9.91 -1.71 -6.83
C TYR A 188 -10.91 -2.74 -6.25
N ILE A 189 -10.43 -3.80 -5.58
CA ILE A 189 -11.32 -4.77 -4.92
C ILE A 189 -12.22 -4.05 -3.91
N GLU A 190 -11.69 -3.10 -3.16
CA GLU A 190 -12.46 -2.31 -2.21
C GLU A 190 -13.46 -1.35 -2.88
N LEU A 191 -13.09 -0.75 -4.01
CA LEU A 191 -13.99 0.03 -4.86
C LEU A 191 -15.18 -0.82 -5.31
N THR A 192 -14.93 -2.02 -5.84
CA THR A 192 -15.99 -2.93 -6.31
C THR A 192 -16.90 -3.42 -5.18
N ARG A 193 -16.38 -3.54 -3.95
CA ARG A 193 -17.17 -3.85 -2.74
C ARG A 193 -18.03 -2.66 -2.26
N GLY A 194 -17.88 -1.48 -2.87
CA GLY A 194 -18.60 -0.27 -2.53
C GLY A 194 -18.20 0.31 -1.17
N ILE A 195 -17.02 -0.05 -0.65
CA ILE A 195 -16.52 0.50 0.61
C ILE A 195 -16.15 1.96 0.40
N TYR A 196 -15.35 2.25 -0.63
CA TYR A 196 -15.02 3.61 -1.05
C TYR A 196 -16.27 4.48 -1.16
N GLN A 197 -17.31 4.04 -1.86
CA GLN A 197 -18.54 4.81 -2.03
C GLN A 197 -19.25 5.11 -0.69
N LYS A 198 -19.30 4.15 0.24
CA LYS A 198 -19.93 4.35 1.57
C LYS A 198 -19.14 5.32 2.44
N GLU A 199 -17.82 5.18 2.44
CA GLU A 199 -16.91 6.00 3.25
C GLU A 199 -16.76 7.42 2.67
N TYR A 200 -16.59 7.55 1.35
CA TYR A 200 -16.61 8.84 0.65
C TYR A 200 -17.97 9.54 0.76
N ALA A 201 -19.10 8.81 0.74
CA ALA A 201 -20.40 9.41 0.99
C ALA A 201 -20.50 9.99 2.41
N ALA A 202 -19.83 9.39 3.40
CA ALA A 202 -19.74 9.95 4.75
C ALA A 202 -18.85 11.21 4.77
N ILE A 203 -17.70 11.21 4.09
CA ILE A 203 -16.83 12.39 3.92
C ILE A 203 -17.59 13.52 3.23
N GLN A 204 -18.33 13.24 2.16
CA GLN A 204 -19.15 14.22 1.45
C GLN A 204 -20.29 14.76 2.32
N LYS A 205 -20.95 13.91 3.11
CA LYS A 205 -21.97 14.35 4.09
C LYS A 205 -21.36 15.27 5.14
N ILE A 206 -20.19 14.92 5.67
CA ILE A 206 -19.43 15.75 6.62
C ILE A 206 -19.07 17.09 5.95
N SER A 207 -18.56 17.06 4.72
CA SER A 207 -18.13 18.25 3.96
C SER A 207 -19.29 19.17 3.59
N LYS A 208 -20.44 18.64 3.15
CA LYS A 208 -21.66 19.42 2.91
C LYS A 208 -22.15 20.09 4.20
N PHE A 209 -22.11 19.37 5.31
CA PHE A 209 -22.49 19.89 6.61
C PHE A 209 -21.50 20.99 7.10
N MET A 210 -20.21 20.87 6.77
CA MET A 210 -19.20 21.90 7.05
C MET A 210 -19.42 23.20 6.28
N LYS A 211 -19.89 23.14 5.03
CA LYS A 211 -20.21 24.36 4.27
C LYS A 211 -21.25 25.22 5.00
N VAL A 212 -22.15 24.57 5.74
CA VAL A 212 -23.20 25.24 6.52
C VAL A 212 -22.70 25.64 7.92
N ASN A 213 -21.79 24.86 8.53
CA ASN A 213 -21.33 25.08 9.92
C ASN A 213 -19.79 24.95 10.07
N PRO A 214 -18.98 25.84 9.46
CA PRO A 214 -17.54 25.67 9.38
C PRO A 214 -16.84 25.66 10.76
N LYS A 215 -17.37 26.41 11.74
CA LYS A 215 -16.79 26.54 13.09
C LYS A 215 -17.10 25.37 14.05
N LYS A 216 -18.12 24.54 13.76
CA LYS A 216 -18.61 23.51 14.70
C LYS A 216 -17.87 22.17 14.60
N ILE A 217 -17.11 21.95 13.52
CA ILE A 217 -16.71 20.59 13.10
C ILE A 217 -15.19 20.43 12.95
N GLY A 218 -14.45 21.54 12.81
CA GLY A 218 -12.98 21.57 12.89
C GLY A 218 -12.26 20.51 12.06
N ALA A 219 -11.43 19.71 12.72
CA ALA A 219 -10.60 18.67 12.12
C ALA A 219 -11.31 17.34 11.80
N LEU A 220 -12.64 17.24 12.00
CA LEU A 220 -13.36 15.97 11.83
C LEU A 220 -13.18 15.30 10.45
N PRO A 221 -13.14 16.01 9.30
CA PRO A 221 -12.89 15.38 8.01
C PRO A 221 -11.51 14.73 7.95
N VAL A 222 -10.48 15.42 8.44
CA VAL A 222 -9.09 14.93 8.45
C VAL A 222 -8.99 13.68 9.32
N VAL A 223 -9.64 13.67 10.48
CA VAL A 223 -9.70 12.47 11.34
C VAL A 223 -10.43 11.32 10.65
N TYR A 224 -11.51 11.62 9.92
CA TYR A 224 -12.25 10.59 9.19
C TYR A 224 -11.41 10.01 8.04
N GLU A 225 -10.69 10.85 7.32
CA GLU A 225 -9.74 10.46 6.27
C GLU A 225 -8.66 9.52 6.81
N ILE A 226 -8.01 9.89 7.92
CA ILE A 226 -7.04 9.02 8.62
C ILE A 226 -7.67 7.65 8.95
N LEU A 227 -8.90 7.63 9.50
CA LEU A 227 -9.56 6.37 9.85
C LEU A 227 -9.91 5.51 8.63
N CYS A 228 -10.24 6.12 7.49
CA CYS A 228 -10.45 5.40 6.24
C CYS A 228 -9.13 4.81 5.73
N ASN A 229 -8.07 5.61 5.70
CA ASN A 229 -6.77 5.18 5.20
C ASN A 229 -6.16 4.06 6.06
N LEU A 230 -6.36 4.09 7.39
CA LEU A 230 -5.96 2.98 8.27
C LEU A 230 -6.58 1.62 7.87
N TYR A 231 -7.76 1.62 7.26
CA TYR A 231 -8.39 0.41 6.75
C TYR A 231 -7.93 0.10 5.32
N THR A 232 -8.11 1.03 4.38
CA THR A 232 -7.86 0.79 2.95
C THR A 232 -6.38 0.53 2.68
N GLU A 233 -5.50 1.44 3.13
CA GLU A 233 -4.06 1.31 3.01
C GLU A 233 -3.53 0.19 3.90
N GLY A 234 -4.14 -0.02 5.07
CA GLY A 234 -3.78 -1.09 5.97
C GLY A 234 -3.92 -2.48 5.33
N ILE A 235 -5.02 -2.74 4.62
CA ILE A 235 -5.23 -4.01 3.92
C ILE A 235 -4.34 -4.10 2.68
N ALA A 236 -4.20 -3.02 1.90
CA ALA A 236 -3.33 -3.01 0.73
C ALA A 236 -1.87 -3.31 1.09
N VAL A 237 -1.35 -2.69 2.16
CA VAL A 237 0.01 -2.97 2.68
C VAL A 237 0.12 -4.35 3.33
N PHE A 238 -0.95 -4.85 3.97
CA PHE A 238 -0.98 -6.23 4.46
C PHE A 238 -0.83 -7.23 3.31
N GLN A 239 -1.53 -7.00 2.19
CA GLN A 239 -1.45 -7.82 0.99
C GLN A 239 -0.07 -7.73 0.31
N GLU A 240 0.48 -6.51 0.19
CA GLU A 240 1.86 -6.28 -0.27
C GLU A 240 2.86 -7.15 0.50
N LYS A 241 2.71 -7.24 1.82
CA LYS A 241 3.69 -7.89 2.71
C LYS A 241 3.49 -9.40 2.84
N ARG A 242 2.61 -10.03 2.05
CA ARG A 242 2.35 -11.49 2.10
C ARG A 242 3.62 -12.34 2.13
N TYR A 243 4.59 -12.00 1.29
CA TYR A 243 5.83 -12.76 1.13
C TYR A 243 7.01 -12.16 1.91
N ALA A 244 6.77 -11.16 2.75
CA ALA A 244 7.79 -10.64 3.64
C ALA A 244 8.20 -11.76 4.63
N ARG A 245 9.49 -11.97 4.84
CA ARG A 245 9.97 -12.96 5.84
C ARG A 245 9.71 -12.50 7.27
N TYR A 246 9.76 -11.19 7.48
CA TYR A 246 9.69 -10.58 8.78
C TYR A 246 8.96 -9.25 8.72
N ILE A 247 8.45 -8.84 9.87
CA ILE A 247 7.74 -7.61 10.09
C ILE A 247 8.50 -6.80 11.15
N LYS A 248 8.81 -5.54 10.83
CA LYS A 248 9.42 -4.62 11.80
C LYS A 248 8.32 -3.98 12.64
N PHE A 249 8.46 -4.07 13.96
CA PHE A 249 7.64 -3.37 14.93
C PHE A 249 8.47 -2.26 15.59
N ASP A 250 7.84 -1.11 15.79
CA ASP A 250 8.45 0.11 16.31
C ASP A 250 7.40 0.86 17.13
N LEU A 251 7.47 0.77 18.46
CA LEU A 251 6.52 1.40 19.39
C LEU A 251 6.68 2.92 19.42
N ASP A 252 7.89 3.43 19.22
CA ASP A 252 8.16 4.87 19.25
C ASP A 252 7.42 5.58 18.11
N LYS A 253 7.44 4.98 16.92
CA LYS A 253 6.68 5.42 15.76
C LYS A 253 5.16 5.41 16.03
N ILE A 254 4.68 4.39 16.74
CA ILE A 254 3.27 4.24 17.10
C ILE A 254 2.81 5.34 18.04
N GLU A 255 3.58 5.59 19.10
CA GLU A 255 3.30 6.64 20.08
C GLU A 255 3.35 8.03 19.43
N LEU A 256 4.33 8.28 18.56
CA LEU A 256 4.42 9.51 17.79
C LEU A 256 3.16 9.75 16.95
N ILE A 257 2.77 8.76 16.14
CA ILE A 257 1.60 8.91 15.26
C ILE A 257 0.34 9.10 16.10
N LYS A 258 0.16 8.31 17.15
CA LYS A 258 -1.00 8.44 18.06
C LYS A 258 -1.11 9.85 18.64
N ARG A 259 0.00 10.41 19.13
CA ARG A 259 0.06 11.78 19.65
C ARG A 259 -0.32 12.81 18.59
N GLU A 260 0.16 12.65 17.37
CA GLU A 260 -0.14 13.60 16.28
C GLU A 260 -1.60 13.53 15.85
N VAL A 261 -2.20 12.33 15.74
CA VAL A 261 -3.63 12.24 15.43
C VAL A 261 -4.50 12.73 16.58
N GLU A 262 -4.11 12.48 17.84
CA GLU A 262 -4.78 13.07 19.01
C GLU A 262 -4.76 14.60 18.96
N ALA A 263 -3.61 15.19 18.60
CA ALA A 263 -3.48 16.64 18.41
C ALA A 263 -4.40 17.13 17.29
N ILE A 264 -4.41 16.47 16.12
CA ILE A 264 -5.30 16.79 15.00
C ILE A 264 -6.77 16.73 15.44
N SER A 265 -7.17 15.70 16.19
CA SER A 265 -8.57 15.45 16.56
C SER A 265 -9.23 16.54 17.41
N VAL A 266 -8.43 17.39 18.07
CA VAL A 266 -8.91 18.49 18.90
C VAL A 266 -8.76 19.86 18.23
N MET A 267 -8.19 19.92 17.02
CA MET A 267 -8.04 21.15 16.27
C MET A 267 -9.40 21.66 15.77
N LYS A 268 -9.62 22.97 15.93
CA LYS A 268 -10.84 23.66 15.50
C LYS A 268 -10.77 24.16 14.06
N ASP A 269 -9.58 24.25 13.48
CA ASP A 269 -9.35 24.77 12.13
C ASP A 269 -8.98 23.62 11.19
N LYS A 270 -9.77 23.44 10.12
CA LYS A 270 -9.55 22.37 9.13
C LYS A 270 -8.22 22.52 8.41
N ARG A 271 -7.86 23.73 7.99
CA ARG A 271 -6.64 23.96 7.19
C ARG A 271 -5.40 23.66 8.02
N ARG A 272 -5.36 24.12 9.27
CA ARG A 272 -4.25 23.80 10.19
C ARG A 272 -4.19 22.30 10.51
N ALA A 273 -5.34 21.64 10.61
CA ALA A 273 -5.38 20.19 10.79
C ALA A 273 -4.82 19.45 9.57
N GLN A 274 -5.16 19.91 8.37
CA GLN A 274 -4.65 19.38 7.10
C GLN A 274 -3.13 19.61 6.96
N GLU A 275 -2.65 20.84 7.19
CA GLU A 275 -1.21 21.17 7.17
C GLU A 275 -0.42 20.32 8.17
N ARG A 276 -0.99 20.08 9.36
CA ARG A 276 -0.36 19.21 10.37
C ARG A 276 -0.37 17.74 9.92
N TYR A 277 -1.46 17.28 9.32
CA TYR A 277 -1.56 15.95 8.74
C TYR A 277 -0.50 15.76 7.65
N GLU A 278 -0.46 16.60 6.62
CA GLU A 278 0.51 16.53 5.52
C GLU A 278 1.97 16.57 6.00
N ARG A 279 2.26 17.34 7.07
CA ARG A 279 3.62 17.40 7.65
C ARG A 279 4.02 16.14 8.42
N VAL A 280 3.08 15.49 9.10
CA VAL A 280 3.35 14.28 9.92
C VAL A 280 3.29 13.02 9.07
N PHE A 281 2.49 13.05 8.01
CA PHE A 281 2.24 11.94 7.09
C PHE A 281 2.68 12.29 5.66
N PRO A 282 3.93 12.77 5.42
CA PRO A 282 4.33 13.23 4.09
C PRO A 282 4.48 12.07 3.09
N ASP A 283 4.79 10.86 3.55
CA ASP A 283 5.09 9.71 2.71
C ASP A 283 4.39 8.42 3.20
N SER A 284 3.97 7.59 2.24
CA SER A 284 3.21 6.34 2.39
C SER A 284 3.88 5.25 3.24
N GLU A 285 5.15 5.38 3.62
CA GLU A 285 5.84 4.34 4.43
C GLU A 285 5.92 4.70 5.94
N GLY A 286 5.64 5.96 6.29
CA GLY A 286 5.84 6.51 7.64
C GLY A 286 4.58 6.53 8.52
N GLY A 287 3.40 6.47 7.92
CA GLY A 287 2.19 6.99 8.52
C GLY A 287 1.09 5.97 8.84
N GLU A 288 -0.12 6.30 8.41
CA GLU A 288 -1.31 5.46 8.50
C GLU A 288 -1.19 4.10 7.79
N TYR A 289 -0.38 3.99 6.74
CA TYR A 289 -0.06 2.73 6.06
C TYR A 289 0.59 1.74 7.03
N TYR A 290 1.59 2.20 7.78
CA TYR A 290 2.27 1.39 8.79
C TYR A 290 1.30 1.01 9.92
N LEU A 291 0.52 1.97 10.43
CA LEU A 291 -0.44 1.69 11.49
C LEU A 291 -1.55 0.73 11.06
N GLY A 292 -2.15 0.95 9.89
CA GLY A 292 -3.18 0.11 9.31
C GLY A 292 -2.67 -1.31 9.07
N PHE A 293 -1.44 -1.43 8.57
CA PHE A 293 -0.76 -2.71 8.43
C PHE A 293 -0.56 -3.41 9.78
N MET A 294 -0.09 -2.69 10.81
CA MET A 294 0.05 -3.25 12.16
C MET A 294 -1.30 -3.68 12.76
N MET A 295 -2.37 -2.94 12.50
CA MET A 295 -3.73 -3.33 12.91
C MET A 295 -4.14 -4.65 12.25
N CYS A 296 -3.93 -4.80 10.95
CA CYS A 296 -4.18 -6.04 10.21
C CYS A 296 -3.32 -7.19 10.73
N PHE A 297 -2.05 -6.93 11.00
CA PHE A 297 -1.12 -7.92 11.52
C PHE A 297 -1.52 -8.41 12.92
N PHE A 298 -1.95 -7.54 13.83
CA PHE A 298 -2.48 -7.94 15.14
C PHE A 298 -3.79 -8.74 15.04
N ILE A 299 -4.64 -8.46 14.04
CA ILE A 299 -5.78 -9.32 13.76
C ILE A 299 -5.30 -10.73 13.37
N GLY A 300 -4.26 -10.82 12.54
CA GLY A 300 -3.65 -12.10 12.16
C GLY A 300 -2.98 -12.83 13.31
N LEU A 301 -2.25 -12.15 14.19
CA LEU A 301 -1.65 -12.75 15.39
C LEU A 301 -2.73 -13.32 16.33
N SER A 302 -3.87 -12.64 16.47
CA SER A 302 -5.02 -13.13 17.26
C SER A 302 -5.65 -14.40 16.65
N LEU A 303 -5.64 -14.54 15.32
CA LEU A 303 -6.05 -15.79 14.66
C LEU A 303 -4.99 -16.89 14.86
N ALA A 304 -3.71 -16.56 14.71
CA ALA A 304 -2.60 -17.48 14.94
C ALA A 304 -2.61 -18.06 16.36
N GLN A 305 -2.90 -17.22 17.37
CA GLN A 305 -3.08 -17.63 18.76
C GLN A 305 -4.18 -18.70 18.91
N LYS A 306 -5.33 -18.52 18.25
CA LYS A 306 -6.44 -19.48 18.29
C LYS A 306 -6.10 -20.82 17.65
N GLU A 307 -5.13 -20.82 16.74
CA GLU A 307 -4.62 -22.02 16.09
C GLU A 307 -3.40 -22.61 16.79
N ASN A 308 -3.08 -22.13 18.00
CA ASN A 308 -1.92 -22.55 18.80
C ASN A 308 -0.58 -22.42 18.04
N ALA A 309 -0.50 -21.51 17.07
CA ALA A 309 0.77 -21.18 16.43
C ALA A 309 1.72 -20.55 17.46
N THR A 310 3.03 -20.60 17.22
CA THR A 310 4.01 -19.93 18.07
C THR A 310 4.41 -18.58 17.49
N LEU A 311 4.78 -17.63 18.36
CA LEU A 311 5.22 -16.31 17.95
C LEU A 311 6.74 -16.22 17.99
N SER A 312 7.38 -16.12 16.84
CA SER A 312 8.85 -16.03 16.75
C SER A 312 9.30 -14.57 16.64
N ILE A 313 10.09 -14.13 17.61
CA ILE A 313 10.82 -12.87 17.57
C ILE A 313 12.20 -13.13 16.97
N LEU A 314 12.50 -12.49 15.84
CA LEU A 314 13.72 -12.69 15.08
C LEU A 314 14.86 -11.77 15.53
N ALA A 315 14.52 -10.61 16.09
CA ALA A 315 15.48 -9.68 16.68
C ALA A 315 14.78 -8.77 17.71
N PRO A 316 15.48 -8.28 18.75
CA PRO A 316 16.90 -8.52 19.03
C PRO A 316 17.19 -9.89 19.68
N ARG A 317 16.21 -10.51 20.35
CA ARG A 317 16.46 -11.63 21.26
C ARG A 317 16.45 -13.03 20.62
N LYS A 318 15.96 -13.19 19.38
CA LYS A 318 15.86 -14.48 18.68
C LYS A 318 15.17 -15.57 19.52
N GLU A 319 13.95 -15.28 19.97
CA GLU A 319 13.21 -16.17 20.85
C GLU A 319 11.79 -16.43 20.38
N THR A 320 11.22 -17.53 20.85
CA THR A 320 9.79 -17.81 20.67
C THR A 320 9.06 -17.44 21.95
N ILE A 321 8.09 -16.54 21.84
CA ILE A 321 7.28 -16.10 22.97
C ILE A 321 5.84 -16.62 22.85
N SER A 322 5.19 -16.77 23.99
CA SER A 322 3.72 -16.91 24.03
C SER A 322 3.08 -15.59 23.63
N TYR A 323 1.92 -15.65 22.94
CA TYR A 323 1.09 -14.46 22.69
C TYR A 323 0.73 -13.69 23.95
N THR A 324 0.57 -14.37 25.10
CA THR A 324 0.28 -13.70 26.38
C THR A 324 1.42 -12.83 26.89
N LYS A 325 2.65 -13.05 26.42
CA LYS A 325 3.84 -12.24 26.77
C LYS A 325 4.07 -11.09 25.78
N LEU A 326 3.34 -11.04 24.66
CA LEU A 326 3.57 -10.07 23.59
C LEU A 326 3.50 -8.62 24.08
N ASN A 327 2.53 -8.29 24.92
CA ASN A 327 2.41 -6.93 25.45
C ASN A 327 3.64 -6.52 26.28
N SER A 328 4.09 -7.37 27.19
CA SER A 328 5.27 -7.09 28.01
C SER A 328 6.53 -6.98 27.15
N TYR A 329 6.67 -7.88 26.16
CA TYR A 329 7.77 -7.85 25.20
C TYR A 329 7.83 -6.52 24.42
N ILE A 330 6.67 -6.07 23.90
CA ILE A 330 6.56 -4.80 23.19
C ILE A 330 7.00 -3.62 24.06
N LEU A 331 6.59 -3.60 25.33
CA LEU A 331 6.92 -2.51 26.24
C LEU A 331 8.40 -2.50 26.65
N GLU A 332 9.03 -3.68 26.71
CA GLU A 332 10.44 -3.83 27.08
C GLU A 332 11.38 -3.48 25.94
N ASP A 333 11.24 -4.13 24.78
CA ASP A 333 12.19 -3.97 23.68
C ASP A 333 11.83 -2.81 22.75
N ARG A 334 10.55 -2.38 22.72
CA ARG A 334 9.96 -1.27 21.93
C ARG A 334 10.11 -1.36 20.41
N ASN A 335 11.26 -1.80 19.92
CA ASN A 335 11.67 -1.92 18.53
C ASN A 335 12.21 -3.34 18.31
N PHE A 336 11.51 -4.14 17.51
CA PHE A 336 11.87 -5.54 17.31
C PHE A 336 11.40 -6.03 15.94
N VAL A 337 11.86 -7.22 15.58
CA VAL A 337 11.50 -7.89 14.33
C VAL A 337 10.79 -9.18 14.66
N ILE A 338 9.60 -9.36 14.12
CA ILE A 338 8.75 -10.53 14.31
C ILE A 338 8.65 -11.32 13.01
N ALA A 339 8.57 -12.65 13.09
CA ALA A 339 8.32 -13.47 11.93
C ALA A 339 6.97 -13.13 11.30
N GLN A 340 6.88 -13.23 9.97
CA GLN A 340 5.61 -13.10 9.26
C GLN A 340 4.66 -14.25 9.64
N LEU A 341 3.36 -14.02 9.48
CA LEU A 341 2.31 -15.04 9.59
C LEU A 341 2.60 -16.20 8.63
N SER A 342 2.27 -17.44 9.03
CA SER A 342 2.32 -18.56 8.10
C SER A 342 1.35 -18.32 6.93
N PRO A 343 1.59 -18.94 5.75
CA PRO A 343 0.71 -18.76 4.59
C PRO A 343 -0.77 -19.04 4.88
N GLU A 344 -1.08 -20.04 5.71
CA GLU A 344 -2.44 -20.43 6.08
C GLU A 344 -3.11 -19.37 6.94
N ILE A 345 -2.40 -18.89 7.96
CA ILE A 345 -2.89 -17.81 8.83
C ILE A 345 -3.06 -16.53 8.04
N PHE A 346 -2.13 -16.20 7.14
CA PHE A 346 -2.22 -15.03 6.28
C PHE A 346 -3.51 -15.06 5.44
N VAL A 347 -3.78 -16.18 4.76
CA VAL A 347 -4.99 -16.34 3.92
C VAL A 347 -6.27 -16.22 4.74
N LYS A 348 -6.31 -16.83 5.94
CA LYS A 348 -7.46 -16.69 6.86
C LYS A 348 -7.65 -15.25 7.34
N THR A 349 -6.55 -14.57 7.66
CA THR A 349 -6.54 -13.17 8.08
C THR A 349 -7.07 -12.28 6.97
N TYR A 350 -6.54 -12.42 5.75
CA TYR A 350 -6.99 -11.67 4.60
C TYR A 350 -8.47 -11.94 4.31
N THR A 351 -8.92 -13.20 4.31
CA THR A 351 -10.35 -13.54 4.13
C THR A 351 -11.25 -12.84 5.16
N LYS A 352 -10.82 -12.81 6.42
CA LYS A 352 -11.53 -12.09 7.49
C LYS A 352 -11.54 -10.59 7.24
N LEU A 353 -10.40 -9.98 6.91
CA LEU A 353 -10.27 -8.55 6.60
C LEU A 353 -11.17 -8.17 5.41
N SER A 354 -11.13 -8.93 4.32
CA SER A 354 -11.95 -8.70 3.13
C SER A 354 -13.44 -9.03 3.32
N SER A 355 -13.88 -9.45 4.51
CA SER A 355 -15.31 -9.55 4.86
C SER A 355 -15.84 -8.29 5.56
N ILE A 356 -14.93 -7.42 5.99
CA ILE A 356 -15.25 -6.21 6.75
C ILE A 356 -15.76 -5.14 5.80
N THR A 357 -16.95 -4.61 6.07
CA THR A 357 -17.67 -3.71 5.14
C THR A 357 -17.71 -2.25 5.58
N THR A 358 -17.13 -1.91 6.74
CA THR A 358 -17.05 -0.54 7.27
C THR A 358 -15.82 -0.37 8.15
N PHE A 359 -15.27 0.84 8.22
CA PHE A 359 -14.12 1.13 9.12
C PHE A 359 -14.45 0.84 10.59
N GLN A 360 -15.69 1.08 11.02
CA GLN A 360 -16.11 0.83 12.41
C GLN A 360 -16.02 -0.65 12.77
N LYS A 361 -16.41 -1.54 11.84
CA LYS A 361 -16.26 -2.98 12.02
C LYS A 361 -14.79 -3.36 12.06
N PHE A 362 -13.95 -2.78 11.21
CA PHE A 362 -12.50 -3.00 11.23
C PHE A 362 -11.90 -2.67 12.58
N VAL A 363 -12.17 -1.47 13.11
CA VAL A 363 -11.64 -1.07 14.42
C VAL A 363 -12.17 -1.96 15.54
N ASN A 364 -13.43 -2.38 15.50
CA ASN A 364 -13.97 -3.31 16.51
C ASN A 364 -13.28 -4.68 16.48
N VAL A 365 -13.01 -5.22 15.28
CA VAL A 365 -12.26 -6.47 15.11
C VAL A 365 -10.84 -6.31 15.64
N TYR A 366 -10.16 -5.22 15.29
CA TYR A 366 -8.84 -4.88 15.81
C TYR A 366 -8.82 -4.79 17.36
N LEU A 367 -9.77 -4.07 17.96
CA LEU A 367 -9.87 -3.93 19.41
C LEU A 367 -10.20 -5.26 20.11
N GLN A 368 -10.94 -6.15 19.45
CA GLN A 368 -11.14 -7.50 19.95
C GLN A 368 -9.83 -8.30 19.90
N SER A 369 -9.13 -8.28 18.78
CA SER A 369 -7.83 -8.95 18.63
C SER A 369 -6.80 -8.46 19.64
N CYS A 370 -6.74 -7.15 19.90
CA CYS A 370 -5.88 -6.59 20.96
C CYS A 370 -6.21 -7.15 22.34
N ARG A 371 -7.51 -7.31 22.66
CA ARG A 371 -7.92 -7.90 23.95
C ARG A 371 -7.55 -9.37 24.05
N GLU A 372 -7.73 -10.14 22.98
CA GLU A 372 -7.37 -11.57 22.91
C GLU A 372 -5.85 -11.78 23.08
N LEU A 373 -5.05 -10.88 22.51
CA LEU A 373 -3.59 -10.85 22.65
C LEU A 373 -3.09 -10.23 23.97
N GLY A 374 -3.99 -9.69 24.81
CA GLY A 374 -3.60 -9.01 26.04
C GLY A 374 -2.84 -7.68 25.85
N LEU A 375 -2.99 -7.02 24.69
CA LEU A 375 -2.31 -5.75 24.38
C LEU A 375 -2.92 -4.59 25.17
N GLY A 376 -2.09 -3.87 25.90
CA GLY A 376 -2.46 -2.70 26.70
C GLY A 376 -2.64 -1.43 25.88
N ARG A 377 -3.14 -0.36 26.52
CA ARG A 377 -3.47 0.91 25.86
C ARG A 377 -2.30 1.63 25.20
N LEU A 378 -1.07 1.45 25.70
CA LEU A 378 0.13 2.05 25.13
C LEU A 378 0.47 1.45 23.76
N VAL A 379 0.19 0.15 23.59
CA VAL A 379 0.42 -0.60 22.34
C VAL A 379 -0.75 -0.42 21.36
N GLN A 380 -1.96 -0.14 21.86
CA GLN A 380 -3.15 0.06 21.03
C GLN A 380 -3.11 1.40 20.28
N PHE A 381 -3.32 1.34 18.97
CA PHE A 381 -3.38 2.47 18.04
C PHE A 381 -4.60 3.35 18.24
N ILE A 382 -5.76 2.72 18.36
CA ILE A 382 -7.05 3.34 18.55
C ILE A 382 -7.66 2.74 19.81
N ASP A 383 -8.32 3.56 20.62
CA ASP A 383 -9.15 3.08 21.73
C ASP A 383 -10.63 3.48 21.56
N LYS A 384 -11.52 2.78 22.26
CA LYS A 384 -12.98 3.06 22.27
C LYS A 384 -13.30 4.52 22.64
N PRO A 385 -12.66 5.13 23.66
CA PRO A 385 -12.84 6.55 23.97
C PRO A 385 -12.60 7.48 22.78
N TRP A 386 -11.59 7.19 21.95
CA TRP A 386 -11.24 7.98 20.78
C TRP A 386 -12.35 7.98 19.72
N ILE A 387 -12.82 6.79 19.33
CA ILE A 387 -13.95 6.62 18.40
C ILE A 387 -15.21 7.27 18.96
N THR A 388 -15.45 7.11 20.27
CA THR A 388 -16.61 7.68 20.94
C THR A 388 -16.55 9.21 20.96
N LYS A 389 -15.37 9.81 21.16
CA LYS A 389 -15.16 11.26 21.12
C LYS A 389 -15.40 11.81 19.72
N ILE A 390 -14.90 11.13 18.69
CA ILE A 390 -15.15 11.45 17.27
C ILE A 390 -16.66 11.39 16.98
N ILE A 391 -17.33 10.28 17.28
CA ILE A 391 -18.77 10.09 17.06
C ILE A 391 -19.61 11.11 17.85
N LYS A 392 -19.24 11.40 19.11
CA LYS A 392 -19.93 12.36 19.98
C LYS A 392 -19.80 13.78 19.45
N ASN A 393 -18.63 14.15 18.93
CA ASN A 393 -18.42 15.42 18.26
C ASN A 393 -19.24 15.51 16.96
N THR A 394 -19.35 14.43 16.18
CA THR A 394 -20.24 14.35 15.00
C THR A 394 -21.71 14.51 15.37
N LYS A 395 -22.18 13.90 16.47
CA LYS A 395 -23.57 14.02 16.93
C LYS A 395 -23.89 15.41 17.51
N ARG A 396 -22.94 16.04 18.21
CA ARG A 396 -23.08 17.41 18.71
C ARG A 396 -23.09 18.43 17.58
N ALA A 397 -22.32 18.20 16.52
CA ALA A 397 -22.33 19.05 15.34
C ALA A 397 -23.68 19.06 14.63
N ARG A 398 -24.43 17.93 14.64
CA ARG A 398 -25.78 17.80 14.06
C ARG A 398 -26.90 18.50 14.87
N LYS A 399 -26.60 18.98 16.07
CA LYS A 399 -27.48 19.81 16.90
C LYS A 399 -27.00 21.27 16.82
#